data_AF-A0A7V1Q4Q9-F1
#
_entry.id   AF-A0A7V1Q4Q9-F1
#
_cell.length_a   1.000
_cell.length_b   1.000
_cell.length_c   1.000
_cell.angle_alpha   90.00
_cell.angle_beta   90.00
_cell.angle_gamma   90.00
#
_symmetry.space_group_name_H-M   'P 1'
#
loop_
_entity.id
_entity.type
_entity.pdbx_description
1 polymer ?
#
loop_
_entity_poly.entity_id
_entity_poly.type
_entity_poly.pdbx_seq_one_letter_code
_entity_poly.pdbx_strand_id
1 'polypeptide(L)' 'MRIAKKDVPVRMNAPGAVVRQQMNFGDATGYGTIGAEYFSLSAGVDIASLLRG' A
#
# COMPACT_ATOMS: atom_id res chain seq x y z
N MET A 1 11.23 10.65 5.05
CA MET A 1 10.40 9.93 6.06
C MET A 1 10.68 8.44 5.92
N ARG A 2 10.76 7.69 7.02
CA ARG A 2 11.11 6.26 7.01
C ARG A 2 10.34 5.52 8.09
N ILE A 3 9.70 4.42 7.72
CA ILE A 3 8.98 3.49 8.58
C ILE A 3 9.33 2.07 8.14
N ALA A 4 9.45 1.12 9.08
CA ALA A 4 9.66 -0.27 8.67
C ALA A 4 8.36 -0.84 8.10
N LYS A 5 8.45 -1.69 7.06
CA LYS A 5 7.29 -2.33 6.41
C LYS A 5 6.31 -2.95 7.42
N LYS A 6 6.83 -3.62 8.45
CA LYS A 6 6.03 -4.29 9.47
C LYS A 6 5.23 -3.35 10.36
N ASP A 7 5.65 -2.08 10.44
CA ASP A 7 5.00 -1.05 11.27
C ASP A 7 3.94 -0.27 10.46
N VAL A 8 3.83 -0.51 9.14
CA VAL A 8 2.74 0.04 8.31
C VAL A 8 1.47 -0.79 8.53
N PRO A 9 0.33 -0.18 8.90
CA PRO A 9 -0.91 -0.91 9.17
C PRO A 9 -1.38 -1.76 7.99
N VAL A 10 -1.77 -3.01 8.25
CA VAL A 10 -2.45 -3.86 7.27
C VAL A 10 -3.89 -3.36 7.11
N ARG A 11 -4.28 -3.03 5.88
CA ARG A 11 -5.66 -2.60 5.55
C ARG A 11 -6.49 -3.72 4.96
N MET A 12 -5.85 -4.66 4.27
CA MET A 12 -6.50 -5.84 3.71
C MET A 12 -5.54 -7.03 3.75
N ASN A 13 -6.09 -8.18 4.09
CA ASN A 13 -5.39 -9.46 4.09
C ASN A 13 -6.29 -10.49 3.41
N ALA A 14 -5.85 -10.99 2.25
CA ALA A 14 -6.57 -11.95 1.43
C ALA A 14 -5.62 -13.08 0.99
N PRO A 15 -6.13 -14.23 0.53
CA PRO A 15 -5.29 -15.29 -0.02
C PRO A 15 -4.36 -14.74 -1.11
N GLY A 16 -3.05 -14.88 -0.90
CA GLY A 16 -2.03 -14.41 -1.84
C GLY A 16 -1.80 -12.89 -1.89
N ALA A 17 -2.45 -12.09 -1.03
CA ALA A 17 -2.28 -10.63 -1.04
C ALA A 17 -2.36 -10.00 0.36
N VAL A 18 -1.36 -9.17 0.69
CA VAL A 18 -1.40 -8.31 1.88
C VAL A 18 -1.16 -6.87 1.48
N VAL A 19 -2.13 -6.02 1.80
CA VAL A 19 -2.09 -4.57 1.52
C VAL A 19 -1.86 -3.82 2.82
N ARG A 20 -0.87 -2.92 2.81
CA ARG A 20 -0.57 -2.02 3.92
C ARG A 20 -0.65 -0.58 3.47
N GLN A 21 -1.17 0.28 4.34
CA GLN A 21 -1.24 1.72 4.09
C GLN A 21 -1.13 2.50 5.39
N GLN A 22 -0.29 3.54 5.37
CA GLN A 22 -0.29 4.61 6.35
C GLN A 22 -0.68 5.90 5.62
N MET A 23 -1.84 6.46 5.95
CA MET A 23 -2.24 7.78 5.45
C MET A 23 -1.42 8.86 6.13
N ASN A 24 -1.32 10.03 5.49
CA ASN A 24 -0.62 11.21 6.02
C ASN A 24 0.81 10.87 6.47
N PHE A 25 1.49 9.98 5.73
CA PHE A 25 2.85 9.57 6.05
C PHE A 25 3.85 10.70 5.82
N GLY A 26 3.50 11.60 4.92
CA GLY A 26 4.29 12.77 4.62
C GLY A 26 3.55 13.90 3.95
N ASP A 27 4.31 14.98 3.72
CA ASP A 27 3.88 16.15 2.99
C ASP A 27 4.90 16.42 1.88
N ALA A 28 4.43 16.42 0.64
CA ALA A 28 5.17 16.97 -0.48
C ALA A 28 4.61 18.36 -0.75
N THR A 29 5.17 19.35 -0.07
CA THR A 29 4.67 20.73 -0.10
C THR A 29 4.49 21.22 -1.54
N GLY A 30 3.29 21.76 -1.83
CA GLY A 30 2.86 22.12 -3.18
C GLY A 30 2.07 21.03 -3.92
N TYR A 31 2.10 19.78 -3.44
CA TYR A 31 1.42 18.62 -4.03
C TYR A 31 0.55 17.85 -3.02
N GLY A 32 0.59 18.22 -1.74
CA GLY A 32 -0.25 17.66 -0.68
C GLY A 32 0.38 16.50 0.09
N THR A 33 -0.44 15.78 0.84
CA THR A 33 0.02 14.68 1.70
C THR A 33 0.28 13.40 0.92
N ILE A 34 1.35 12.70 1.26
CA ILE A 34 1.70 11.39 0.69
C ILE A 34 1.32 10.27 1.68
N GLY A 35 0.77 9.18 1.16
CA GLY A 35 0.60 7.92 1.89
C GLY A 35 1.79 6.98 1.70
N ALA A 36 2.08 6.13 2.70
CA ALA A 36 2.99 5.00 2.53
C ALA A 36 2.19 3.74 2.23
N GLU A 37 2.41 3.14 1.06
CA GLU A 37 1.68 1.96 0.61
C GLU A 37 2.64 0.81 0.33
N TYR A 38 2.24 -0.41 0.72
CA TYR A 38 3.01 -1.62 0.43
C TYR A 38 2.07 -2.77 0.09
N PHE A 39 2.10 -3.21 -1.17
CA PHE A 39 1.36 -4.36 -1.67
C PHE A 39 2.31 -5.57 -1.73
N SER A 40 2.00 -6.63 -0.97
CA SER A 40 2.71 -7.92 -1.07
C SER A 40 1.79 -8.91 -1.75
N LEU A 41 2.15 -9.32 -2.96
CA LEU A 41 1.37 -10.25 -3.78
C LEU A 41 2.17 -11.53 -4.01
N SER A 42 1.54 -12.67 -3.86
CA SER A 42 2.10 -13.95 -4.26
C SER A 42 2.18 -14.05 -5.78
N ALA A 43 3.13 -14.83 -6.29
CA ALA A 43 3.22 -15.08 -7.71
C ALA A 43 1.92 -15.72 -8.23
N GLY A 44 1.41 -15.22 -9.37
CA GLY A 44 0.19 -15.72 -9.99
C GLY A 44 -1.12 -15.20 -9.40
N VAL A 45 -1.10 -14.27 -8.44
CA VAL A 45 -2.33 -13.60 -7.98
C VAL A 45 -2.92 -12.77 -9.14
N ASP A 46 -4.21 -12.96 -9.42
CA ASP A 46 -4.90 -12.18 -10.44
C ASP A 46 -5.27 -10.80 -9.90
N ILE A 47 -4.68 -9.76 -10.50
CA ILE A 47 -4.97 -8.34 -10.21
C ILE A 47 -5.63 -7.63 -11.38
N ALA A 48 -6.01 -8.33 -12.45
CA ALA A 48 -6.47 -7.71 -13.68
C ALA A 48 -7.72 -6.84 -13.46
N SER A 49 -8.60 -7.22 -12.54
CA SER A 49 -9.78 -6.43 -12.16
C SER A 49 -9.44 -5.09 -11.51
N LEU A 50 -8.33 -5.01 -10.77
CA LEU A 50 -7.88 -3.78 -10.09
C LEU A 50 -7.25 -2.77 -11.06
N LEU A 51 -6.86 -3.22 -12.25
CA LEU A 51 -6.19 -2.41 -13.27
C LEU A 51 -7.15 -1.90 -14.35
N ARG A 52 -8.45 -2.18 -14.20
CA ARG A 52 -9.48 -1.63 -15.09
C ARG A 52 -9.85 -0.24 -14.57
N GLY A 53 -9.31 0.79 -15.21
CA GLY A 53 -9.56 2.20 -14.92
C GLY A 53 -9.32 3.07 -16.15
#